data_AF-A0A8J1M8B1-F1
#
_entry.id   AF-A0A8J1M8B1-F1
#
_cell.length_a   1.000
_cell.length_b   1.000
_cell.length_c   1.000
_cell.angle_alpha   90.00
_cell.angle_beta   90.00
_cell.angle_gamma   90.00
#
_symmetry.space_group_name_H-M   'P 1'
#
loop_
_entity.id
_entity.type
_entity.pdbx_description
1 polymer ?
#
loop_
_entity_poly.entity_id
_entity_poly.type
_entity_poly.pdbx_seq_one_letter_code
_entity_poly.pdbx_strand_id
1 'polypeptide(L)'
;MRQHFFAFMGKVIQNGHAEIAAPVTIQGKVLLRDLTSETQDWDAPLPEGKRLSWEDWKESLHHLKHIQVTRPYVSVSCSNAKYKELCVFSDASTQAIAAVAYLKVIDSESQVHIGFVLGKAKLAPCPELTVPRLELCAAVLAVDIAAFITKEIDTNIDSVSYFTDSRIVLGYICNEKRRFYVFVSNRVQRIRRSSLPEQWHYVSTESNPADLATRSVSAAHLKDTMWFTGPPFLSHSHHLKLETETFTLVDPAQDTEIRPQVTTLSTTSKGKELGSERFCRFSSWNTLTRALAHLIHVAHLFKQKRDSQLDHCKGWHLCKELNLVQ
;
A
#
# COMPACT_ATOMS: atom_id res chain seq x y z
N MET A 1 -0.82 35.41 -15.36
CA MET A 1 -0.19 34.90 -14.11
C MET A 1 -0.25 33.37 -14.04
N ARG A 2 -1.42 32.76 -14.26
CA ARG A 2 -1.61 31.30 -14.29
C ARG A 2 -0.73 30.57 -15.33
N GLN A 3 -0.63 31.08 -16.56
CA GLN A 3 0.31 30.54 -17.56
C GLN A 3 1.79 30.51 -17.09
N HIS A 4 2.26 31.59 -16.44
CA HIS A 4 3.62 31.65 -15.90
C HIS A 4 3.84 30.64 -14.77
N PHE A 5 2.83 30.42 -13.92
CA PHE A 5 2.85 29.37 -12.89
C PHE A 5 3.03 27.98 -13.51
N PHE A 6 2.18 27.62 -14.48
CA PHE A 6 2.26 26.30 -15.14
C PHE A 6 3.59 26.09 -15.87
N ALA A 7 4.11 27.12 -16.56
CA ALA A 7 5.42 27.06 -17.21
C ALA A 7 6.57 26.90 -16.19
N PHE A 8 6.50 27.59 -15.04
CA PHE A 8 7.48 27.45 -13.97
C PHE A 8 7.43 26.05 -13.35
N MET A 9 6.23 25.58 -13.01
CA MET A 9 6.03 24.24 -12.44
C MET A 9 6.48 23.15 -13.41
N GLY A 10 6.27 23.33 -14.72
CA GLY A 10 6.82 22.45 -15.74
C GLY A 10 8.34 22.32 -15.64
N LYS A 11 9.07 23.42 -15.43
CA LYS A 11 10.53 23.41 -15.26
C LYS A 11 10.99 22.82 -13.92
N VAL A 12 10.21 22.98 -12.85
CA VAL A 12 10.53 22.44 -11.52
C VAL A 12 10.20 20.95 -11.40
N ILE A 13 9.15 20.49 -12.09
CA ILE A 13 8.64 19.11 -12.01
C ILE A 13 9.23 18.21 -13.11
N GLN A 14 9.69 18.74 -14.25
CA GLN A 14 10.41 17.96 -15.25
C GLN A 14 11.80 17.59 -14.74
N ASN A 15 11.90 16.56 -13.91
CA ASN A 15 13.05 15.66 -13.85
C ASN A 15 12.66 14.37 -13.12
N GLY A 16 13.12 13.26 -13.70
CA GLY A 16 12.69 11.91 -13.36
C GLY A 16 13.23 11.38 -12.03
N HIS A 17 12.64 10.25 -11.64
CA HIS A 17 13.12 9.20 -10.73
C HIS A 17 13.58 9.57 -9.30
N ALA A 18 14.17 10.74 -9.02
CA ALA A 18 14.80 11.14 -7.76
C ALA A 18 14.69 12.66 -7.53
N GLU A 19 14.33 13.09 -6.32
CA GLU A 19 14.18 14.50 -5.93
C GLU A 19 14.88 14.77 -4.59
N ILE A 20 16.04 15.44 -4.66
CA ILE A 20 16.81 15.88 -3.48
C ILE A 20 15.99 16.82 -2.60
N ALA A 21 15.18 17.69 -3.22
CA ALA A 21 14.36 18.68 -2.54
C ALA A 21 12.87 18.28 -2.47
N ALA A 22 12.55 16.98 -2.47
CA ALA A 22 11.17 16.47 -2.44
C ALA A 22 10.27 17.12 -1.36
N PRO A 23 10.74 17.36 -0.11
CA PRO A 23 9.95 18.05 0.91
C PRO A 23 9.50 19.46 0.53
N VAL A 24 10.26 20.15 -0.33
CA VAL A 24 9.93 21.50 -0.77
C VAL A 24 9.08 21.46 -2.04
N THR A 25 9.43 20.60 -3.00
CA THR A 25 8.75 20.54 -4.30
C THR A 25 7.33 20.00 -4.22
N ILE A 26 7.00 19.17 -3.22
CA ILE A 26 5.68 18.57 -3.09
C ILE A 26 4.58 19.62 -2.87
N GLN A 27 4.86 20.71 -2.14
CA GLN A 27 3.90 21.79 -1.93
C GLN A 27 3.51 22.46 -3.26
N GLY A 28 4.49 22.75 -4.12
CA GLY A 28 4.23 23.28 -5.46
C GLY A 28 3.41 22.31 -6.32
N LYS A 29 3.69 21.00 -6.23
CA LYS A 29 2.91 19.96 -6.92
C LYS A 29 1.45 19.91 -6.44
N VAL A 30 1.21 20.06 -5.13
CA VAL A 30 -0.14 20.12 -4.56
C VAL A 30 -0.88 21.35 -5.07
N LEU A 31 -0.25 22.54 -5.01
CA LEU A 31 -0.81 23.78 -5.56
C LEU A 31 -1.18 23.62 -7.03
N LEU A 32 -0.32 22.99 -7.82
CA LEU A 32 -0.57 22.71 -9.24
C LEU A 32 -1.79 21.81 -9.45
N ARG A 33 -1.89 20.72 -8.68
CA ARG A 33 -3.02 19.79 -8.76
C ARG A 33 -4.33 20.50 -8.44
N ASP A 34 -4.36 21.26 -7.35
CA ASP A 34 -5.54 21.98 -6.91
C ASP A 34 -6.00 22.98 -7.98
N LEU A 35 -5.06 23.78 -8.50
CA LEU A 35 -5.36 24.76 -9.55
C LEU A 35 -5.80 24.11 -10.87
N THR A 36 -5.39 22.88 -11.16
CA THR A 36 -5.82 22.16 -12.38
C THR A 36 -7.21 21.55 -12.22
N SER A 37 -7.63 21.25 -10.99
CA SER A 37 -8.97 20.72 -10.70
C SER A 37 -10.07 21.80 -10.80
N GLU A 38 -9.69 23.08 -10.74
CA GLU A 38 -10.62 24.20 -10.88
C GLU A 38 -10.95 24.47 -12.36
N THR A 39 -12.24 24.46 -12.70
CA THR A 39 -12.78 24.71 -14.07
C THR A 39 -12.75 26.20 -14.45
N GLN A 40 -11.59 26.84 -14.32
CA GLN A 40 -11.39 28.24 -14.70
C GLN A 40 -10.55 28.34 -15.98
N ASP A 41 -10.75 29.43 -16.72
CA ASP A 41 -9.98 29.73 -17.93
C ASP A 41 -8.48 29.90 -17.64
N TRP A 42 -7.63 29.54 -18.60
CA TRP A 42 -6.17 29.61 -18.48
C TRP A 42 -5.65 31.03 -18.27
N ASP A 43 -6.41 32.03 -18.72
CA ASP A 43 -6.08 33.46 -18.59
C ASP A 43 -6.65 34.10 -17.32
N ALA A 44 -7.49 33.39 -16.57
CA ALA A 44 -8.04 33.90 -15.31
C ALA A 44 -6.94 34.13 -14.25
N PRO A 45 -7.09 35.17 -13.39
CA PRO A 45 -6.20 35.37 -12.26
C PRO A 45 -6.33 34.22 -11.25
N LEU A 46 -5.26 33.95 -10.50
CA LEU A 46 -5.31 32.96 -9.42
C LEU A 46 -6.22 33.47 -8.29
N PRO A 47 -7.01 32.59 -7.64
CA PRO A 47 -7.71 32.95 -6.42
C PRO A 47 -6.72 33.48 -5.38
N GLU A 48 -7.09 34.53 -4.66
CA GLU A 48 -6.17 35.28 -3.80
C GLU A 48 -5.44 34.38 -2.78
N GLY A 49 -6.15 33.44 -2.14
CA GLY A 49 -5.53 32.50 -1.21
C GLY A 49 -4.48 31.58 -1.87
N LYS A 50 -4.73 31.10 -3.09
CA LYS A 50 -3.78 30.27 -3.86
C LYS A 50 -2.61 31.10 -4.38
N ARG A 51 -2.85 32.38 -4.73
CA ARG A 51 -1.81 33.32 -5.16
C ARG A 51 -0.79 33.56 -4.04
N LEU A 52 -1.26 33.82 -2.83
CA LEU A 52 -0.40 34.02 -1.66
C LEU A 52 0.41 32.76 -1.35
N SER A 53 -0.23 31.59 -1.28
CA SER A 53 0.49 30.32 -1.05
C SER A 53 1.53 30.01 -2.13
N TRP A 54 1.24 30.40 -3.38
CA TRP A 54 2.19 30.28 -4.48
C TRP A 54 3.38 31.23 -4.32
N GLU A 55 3.13 32.50 -3.98
CA GLU A 55 4.17 33.50 -3.79
C GLU A 55 5.08 33.12 -2.62
N ASP A 56 4.50 32.74 -1.48
CA ASP A 56 5.25 32.25 -0.30
C ASP A 56 6.12 31.04 -0.65
N TRP A 57 5.55 30.05 -1.35
CA TRP A 57 6.30 28.87 -1.77
C TRP A 57 7.44 29.24 -2.74
N LYS A 58 7.15 30.08 -3.73
CA LYS A 58 8.13 30.52 -4.73
C LYS A 58 9.27 31.31 -4.10
N GLU A 59 8.96 32.21 -3.16
CA GLU A 59 9.97 32.94 -2.40
C GLU A 59 10.83 32.01 -1.55
N SER A 60 10.21 30.99 -0.93
CA SER A 60 10.94 29.99 -0.15
C SER A 60 12.03 29.29 -0.98
N LEU A 61 11.80 29.03 -2.28
CA LEU A 61 12.76 28.36 -3.15
C LEU A 61 14.12 29.07 -3.23
N HIS A 62 14.17 30.37 -2.97
CA HIS A 62 15.44 31.11 -2.92
C HIS A 62 16.37 30.58 -1.82
N HIS A 63 15.84 29.97 -0.76
CA HIS A 63 16.66 29.37 0.30
C HIS A 63 17.35 28.07 -0.14
N LEU A 64 16.85 27.39 -1.19
CA LEU A 64 17.49 26.18 -1.71
C LEU A 64 18.92 26.42 -2.19
N LYS A 65 19.27 27.66 -2.58
CA LYS A 65 20.64 28.04 -2.99
C LYS A 65 21.67 27.88 -1.86
N HIS A 66 21.22 27.82 -0.60
CA HIS A 66 22.06 27.65 0.58
C HIS A 66 22.17 26.20 1.03
N ILE A 67 21.40 25.29 0.42
CA ILE A 67 21.48 23.87 0.72
C ILE A 67 22.64 23.26 -0.07
N GLN A 68 23.59 22.69 0.65
CA GLN A 68 24.72 21.98 0.09
C GLN A 68 24.58 20.50 0.45
N VAL A 69 24.46 19.66 -0.58
CA VAL A 69 24.48 18.20 -0.42
C VAL A 69 25.86 17.72 -0.83
N THR A 70 26.53 17.01 0.06
CA THR A 70 27.83 16.41 -0.23
C THR A 70 27.70 15.37 -1.32
N ARG A 71 28.57 15.43 -2.34
CA ARG A 71 28.55 14.47 -3.45
C ARG A 71 28.87 13.03 -3.01
N PRO A 72 29.86 12.78 -2.12
CA PRO A 72 30.05 11.45 -1.56
C PRO A 72 28.89 11.11 -0.61
N TYR A 73 28.44 9.86 -0.64
CA TYR A 73 27.45 9.38 0.33
C TYR A 73 28.01 9.44 1.76
N VAL A 74 29.23 8.94 1.95
CA VAL A 74 29.94 8.93 3.24
C VAL A 74 31.39 9.41 3.07
N SER A 75 32.00 9.88 4.15
CA SER A 75 33.39 10.37 4.16
C SER A 75 34.43 9.26 4.04
N VAL A 76 34.05 8.02 4.35
CA VAL A 76 34.90 6.82 4.27
C VAL A 76 34.75 6.08 2.95
N SER A 77 35.79 5.38 2.51
CA SER A 77 35.71 4.55 1.31
C SER A 77 34.79 3.36 1.53
N CYS A 78 33.73 3.24 0.71
CA CYS A 78 32.82 2.10 0.72
C CYS A 78 33.52 0.75 0.45
N SER A 79 34.72 0.76 -0.13
CA SER A 79 35.51 -0.45 -0.38
C SER A 79 36.12 -1.05 0.89
N ASN A 80 36.36 -0.22 1.90
CA ASN A 80 36.94 -0.64 3.18
C ASN A 80 35.88 -0.83 4.28
N ALA A 81 34.59 -0.71 3.91
CA ALA A 81 33.49 -0.89 4.84
C ALA A 81 33.35 -2.37 5.24
N LYS A 82 33.14 -2.61 6.53
CA LYS A 82 32.77 -3.93 7.05
C LYS A 82 31.35 -4.33 6.67
N TYR A 83 30.46 -3.34 6.60
CA TYR A 83 29.04 -3.57 6.35
C TYR A 83 28.38 -2.34 5.73
N LYS A 84 27.50 -2.58 4.77
CA LYS A 84 26.72 -1.56 4.05
C LYS A 84 25.25 -1.95 4.03
N GLU A 85 24.41 -1.06 4.53
CA GLU A 85 22.97 -1.24 4.62
C GLU A 85 22.27 -0.06 3.94
N LEU A 86 21.28 -0.38 3.10
CA LEU A 86 20.39 0.62 2.53
C LEU A 86 19.13 0.72 3.40
N CYS A 87 18.97 1.85 4.10
CA CYS A 87 17.81 2.11 4.94
C CYS A 87 16.80 2.95 4.16
N VAL A 88 15.60 2.43 3.94
CA VAL A 88 14.56 3.07 3.13
C VAL A 88 13.30 3.32 3.95
N PHE A 89 12.91 4.58 4.06
CA PHE A 89 11.73 5.03 4.80
C PHE A 89 10.60 5.31 3.82
N SER A 90 9.38 5.01 4.24
CA SER A 90 8.16 5.34 3.49
C SER A 90 7.13 5.99 4.39
N ASP A 91 6.37 6.90 3.79
CA ASP A 91 5.23 7.55 4.44
C ASP A 91 4.17 7.92 3.40
N ALA A 92 2.92 8.06 3.88
CA ALA A 92 1.80 8.52 3.07
C ALA A 92 0.89 9.49 3.83
N SER A 93 0.53 10.57 3.15
CA SER A 93 -0.56 11.46 3.52
C SER A 93 -1.66 11.43 2.46
N THR A 94 -2.81 12.04 2.76
CA THR A 94 -3.90 12.24 1.78
C THR A 94 -3.46 13.07 0.57
N GLN A 95 -2.39 13.85 0.71
CA GLN A 95 -1.89 14.70 -0.36
C GLN A 95 -0.81 14.03 -1.21
N ALA A 96 0.07 13.25 -0.59
CA ALA A 96 1.27 12.70 -1.22
C ALA A 96 1.74 11.39 -0.57
N ILE A 97 2.44 10.57 -1.35
CA ILE A 97 3.23 9.44 -0.86
C ILE A 97 4.71 9.75 -1.06
N ALA A 98 5.55 9.32 -0.13
CA ALA A 98 6.99 9.56 -0.20
C ALA A 98 7.81 8.35 0.25
N ALA A 99 9.03 8.31 -0.25
CA ALA A 99 10.07 7.42 0.25
C ALA A 99 11.43 8.10 0.19
N VAL A 100 12.31 7.78 1.13
CA VAL A 100 13.68 8.33 1.22
C VAL A 100 14.65 7.23 1.64
N ALA A 101 15.82 7.22 1.02
CA ALA A 101 16.84 6.20 1.21
C ALA A 101 18.16 6.81 1.70
N TYR A 102 18.77 6.13 2.66
CA TYR A 102 20.06 6.42 3.24
C TYR A 102 20.98 5.22 3.13
N LEU A 103 22.27 5.47 2.90
CA LEU A 103 23.32 4.46 2.96
C LEU A 103 23.96 4.52 4.34
N LYS A 104 23.79 3.45 5.12
CA LYS A 104 24.49 3.24 6.39
C LYS A 104 25.74 2.40 6.13
N VAL A 105 26.89 2.91 6.53
CA VAL A 105 28.19 2.26 6.35
C VAL A 105 28.85 2.09 7.71
N ILE A 106 29.26 0.87 8.03
CA ILE A 106 30.07 0.55 9.19
C ILE A 106 31.50 0.32 8.71
N ASP A 107 32.43 1.15 9.18
CA ASP A 107 33.83 1.06 8.79
C ASP A 107 34.61 -0.01 9.57
N SER A 108 35.90 -0.15 9.29
CA SER A 108 36.80 -1.09 9.97
C SER A 108 36.93 -0.84 11.48
N GLU A 109 36.70 0.39 11.93
CA GLU A 109 36.76 0.81 13.33
C GLU A 109 35.39 0.74 14.02
N SER A 110 34.40 0.15 13.36
CA SER A 110 33.02 0.02 13.83
C SER A 110 32.32 1.38 14.04
N GLN A 111 32.78 2.44 13.37
CA GLN A 111 32.06 3.72 13.33
C GLN A 111 30.99 3.68 12.26
N VAL A 112 29.85 4.33 12.55
CA VAL A 112 28.71 4.41 11.65
C VAL A 112 28.73 5.73 10.90
N HIS A 113 28.61 5.64 9.59
CA HIS A 113 28.49 6.77 8.68
C HIS A 113 27.17 6.67 7.94
N ILE A 114 26.43 7.77 7.85
CA ILE A 114 25.14 7.83 7.15
C ILE A 114 25.26 8.82 6.00
N GLY A 115 24.81 8.40 4.83
CA GLY A 115 24.72 9.22 3.64
C GLY A 115 23.31 9.28 3.09
N PHE A 116 22.81 10.47 2.79
CA PHE A 116 21.61 10.61 1.95
C PHE A 116 21.89 10.06 0.54
N VAL A 117 20.99 9.23 0.04
CA VAL A 117 21.11 8.66 -1.31
C VAL A 117 20.08 9.28 -2.24
N LEU A 118 18.80 9.17 -1.88
CA LEU A 118 17.70 9.53 -2.76
C LEU A 118 16.41 9.77 -1.98
N GLY A 119 15.69 10.84 -2.31
CA GLY A 119 14.32 11.07 -1.88
C GLY A 119 13.37 11.06 -3.07
N LYS A 120 12.11 10.69 -2.84
CA LYS A 120 11.07 10.68 -3.87
C LYS A 120 9.70 10.93 -3.27
N ALA A 121 8.98 11.90 -3.82
CA ALA A 121 7.59 12.18 -3.46
C ALA A 121 6.70 12.19 -4.71
N LYS A 122 5.51 11.60 -4.59
CA LYS A 122 4.47 11.59 -5.62
C LYS A 122 3.17 12.09 -5.01
N LEU A 123 2.39 12.84 -5.80
CA LEU A 123 1.03 13.20 -5.40
C LEU A 123 0.19 11.94 -5.21
N ALA A 124 -0.67 11.96 -4.19
CA ALA A 124 -1.64 10.91 -3.96
C ALA A 124 -2.57 10.78 -5.19
N PRO A 125 -2.96 9.54 -5.59
CA PRO A 125 -3.83 9.31 -6.74
C PRO A 125 -5.20 9.98 -6.62
N CYS A 126 -5.79 10.29 -7.78
CA CYS A 126 -7.18 10.71 -7.91
C CYS A 126 -7.93 9.68 -8.80
N PRO A 127 -9.09 9.14 -8.39
CA PRO A 127 -9.84 9.45 -7.17
C PRO A 127 -9.12 9.02 -5.89
N GLU A 128 -9.49 9.66 -4.78
CA GLU A 128 -8.86 9.46 -3.47
C GLU A 128 -8.91 8.00 -3.02
N LEU A 129 -7.80 7.55 -2.45
CA LEU A 129 -7.67 6.24 -1.83
C LEU A 129 -7.78 6.37 -0.32
N THR A 130 -8.16 5.29 0.35
CA THR A 130 -8.12 5.22 1.82
C THR A 130 -6.67 5.34 2.30
N VAL A 131 -6.49 5.86 3.53
CA VAL A 131 -5.16 6.02 4.15
C VAL A 131 -4.35 4.70 4.13
N PRO A 132 -4.89 3.52 4.52
CA PRO A 132 -4.15 2.26 4.42
C PRO A 132 -3.68 1.90 3.00
N ARG A 133 -4.48 2.25 1.97
CA ARG A 133 -4.10 2.03 0.57
C ARG A 133 -2.99 2.99 0.13
N LEU A 134 -2.97 4.22 0.63
CA LEU A 134 -1.91 5.19 0.37
C LEU A 134 -0.61 4.77 1.04
N GLU A 135 -0.65 4.39 2.32
CA GLU A 135 0.49 3.84 3.06
C GLU A 135 1.08 2.62 2.33
N LEU A 136 0.22 1.71 1.86
CA LEU A 136 0.67 0.56 1.07
C LEU A 136 1.29 0.97 -0.27
N CYS A 137 0.84 2.06 -0.89
CA CYS A 137 1.48 2.61 -2.09
C CYS A 137 2.85 3.24 -1.78
N ALA A 138 3.03 3.86 -0.61
CA ALA A 138 4.33 4.36 -0.16
C ALA A 138 5.32 3.22 0.09
N ALA A 139 4.86 2.10 0.67
CA ALA A 139 5.67 0.89 0.79
C ALA A 139 6.10 0.31 -0.58
N VAL A 140 5.19 0.32 -1.57
CA VAL A 140 5.57 -0.04 -2.96
C VAL A 140 6.61 0.93 -3.53
N LEU A 141 6.48 2.23 -3.26
CA LEU A 141 7.45 3.23 -3.68
C LEU A 141 8.84 2.96 -3.06
N ALA A 142 8.89 2.58 -1.77
CA ALA A 142 10.14 2.23 -1.09
C ALA A 142 10.87 1.05 -1.75
N VAL A 143 10.16 -0.04 -2.08
CA VAL A 143 10.82 -1.19 -2.76
C VAL A 143 11.26 -0.84 -4.18
N ASP A 144 10.51 0.01 -4.88
CA ASP A 144 10.87 0.46 -6.23
C ASP A 144 12.15 1.33 -6.20
N ILE A 145 12.28 2.24 -5.23
CA ILE A 145 13.50 3.06 -5.10
C ILE A 145 14.68 2.22 -4.62
N ALA A 146 14.48 1.26 -3.71
CA ALA A 146 15.53 0.37 -3.25
C ALA A 146 16.09 -0.47 -4.40
N ALA A 147 15.22 -1.04 -5.23
CA ALA A 147 15.61 -1.79 -6.41
C ALA A 147 16.35 -0.94 -7.44
N PHE A 148 15.92 0.31 -7.64
CA PHE A 148 16.62 1.26 -8.49
C PHE A 148 18.02 1.59 -7.95
N ILE A 149 18.14 1.94 -6.67
CA ILE A 149 19.42 2.28 -6.05
C ILE A 149 20.39 1.09 -6.12
N THR A 150 19.92 -0.10 -5.74
CA THR A 150 20.76 -1.32 -5.73
C THR A 150 21.26 -1.68 -7.12
N LYS A 151 20.49 -1.36 -8.17
CA LYS A 151 20.90 -1.59 -9.56
C LYS A 151 21.93 -0.58 -10.06
N GLU A 152 21.81 0.68 -9.65
CA GLU A 152 22.59 1.79 -10.23
C GLU A 152 23.79 2.21 -9.37
N ILE A 153 23.87 1.78 -8.10
CA ILE A 153 24.98 2.14 -7.22
C ILE A 153 26.24 1.29 -7.51
N ASP A 154 27.39 1.95 -7.60
CA ASP A 154 28.69 1.31 -7.90
C ASP A 154 29.30 0.53 -6.72
N THR A 155 28.51 0.17 -5.70
CA THR A 155 29.00 -0.57 -4.53
C THR A 155 28.04 -1.68 -4.14
N ASN A 156 28.57 -2.80 -3.65
CA ASN A 156 27.72 -3.86 -3.14
C ASN A 156 26.99 -3.41 -1.88
N ILE A 157 25.69 -3.71 -1.77
CA ILE A 157 24.89 -3.49 -0.57
C ILE A 157 24.71 -4.85 0.10
N ASP A 158 25.03 -4.95 1.39
CA ASP A 158 24.97 -6.21 2.14
C ASP A 158 23.56 -6.51 2.65
N SER A 159 22.77 -5.46 2.91
CA SER A 159 21.38 -5.58 3.35
C SER A 159 20.53 -4.36 2.97
N VAL A 160 19.22 -4.55 2.94
CA VAL A 160 18.24 -3.47 2.76
C VAL A 160 17.22 -3.58 3.89
N SER A 161 16.93 -2.45 4.54
CA SER A 161 15.94 -2.34 5.61
C SER A 161 14.90 -1.30 5.25
N TYR A 162 13.64 -1.62 5.45
CA TYR A 162 12.49 -0.80 5.12
C TYR A 162 11.79 -0.33 6.40
N PHE A 163 11.40 0.93 6.44
CA PHE A 163 10.79 1.56 7.60
C PHE A 163 9.46 2.22 7.21
N THR A 164 8.42 2.00 8.03
CA THR A 164 7.12 2.65 7.93
C THR A 164 6.52 2.82 9.32
N ASP A 165 5.76 3.88 9.53
CA ASP A 165 4.96 4.10 10.74
C ASP A 165 3.56 3.47 10.65
N SER A 166 3.21 2.85 9.51
CA SER A 166 1.95 2.12 9.38
C SER A 166 2.04 0.68 9.86
N ARG A 167 1.52 0.44 11.07
CA ARG A 167 1.29 -0.92 11.60
C ARG A 167 0.32 -1.74 10.74
N ILE A 168 -0.59 -1.08 10.02
CA ILE A 168 -1.53 -1.74 9.11
C ILE A 168 -0.75 -2.36 7.94
N VAL A 169 0.13 -1.57 7.30
CA VAL A 169 0.99 -2.05 6.20
C VAL A 169 1.90 -3.18 6.67
N LEU A 170 2.53 -3.04 7.83
CA LEU A 170 3.37 -4.10 8.40
C LEU A 170 2.58 -5.39 8.64
N GLY A 171 1.37 -5.28 9.22
CA GLY A 171 0.45 -6.41 9.35
C GLY A 171 0.08 -7.05 8.01
N TYR A 172 -0.11 -6.27 6.95
CA TYR A 172 -0.36 -6.78 5.60
C TYR A 172 0.85 -7.52 5.02
N ILE A 173 2.05 -6.97 5.18
CA ILE A 173 3.31 -7.55 4.68
C ILE A 173 3.68 -8.83 5.44
N CYS A 174 3.34 -8.95 6.73
CA CYS A 174 3.60 -10.15 7.53
C CYS A 174 2.46 -11.20 7.48
N ASN A 175 1.27 -10.85 6.98
CA ASN A 175 0.14 -11.78 6.98
C ASN A 175 0.28 -12.92 5.96
N GLU A 176 0.31 -14.16 6.43
CA GLU A 176 0.32 -15.36 5.58
C GLU A 176 -1.03 -16.10 5.54
N LYS A 177 -1.97 -15.71 6.41
CA LYS A 177 -3.18 -16.52 6.71
C LYS A 177 -4.44 -15.99 6.03
N ARG A 178 -4.67 -14.68 6.10
CA ARG A 178 -5.89 -14.03 5.56
C ARG A 178 -5.70 -13.69 4.09
N ARG A 179 -6.80 -13.69 3.35
CA ARG A 179 -6.83 -13.26 1.94
C ARG A 179 -7.28 -11.81 1.86
N PHE A 180 -6.60 -11.00 1.06
CA PHE A 180 -7.00 -9.61 0.80
C PHE A 180 -7.86 -9.48 -0.46
N TYR A 181 -8.54 -8.35 -0.62
CA TYR A 181 -9.06 -7.92 -1.92
C TYR A 181 -7.92 -7.58 -2.90
N VAL A 182 -8.25 -7.51 -4.18
CA VAL A 182 -7.26 -7.51 -5.29
C VAL A 182 -6.26 -6.36 -5.16
N PHE A 183 -6.70 -5.16 -4.78
CA PHE A 183 -5.85 -3.98 -4.67
C PHE A 183 -4.69 -4.18 -3.68
N VAL A 184 -5.02 -4.61 -2.45
CA VAL A 184 -4.04 -4.87 -1.38
C VAL A 184 -3.23 -6.12 -1.70
N SER A 185 -3.88 -7.19 -2.16
CA SER A 185 -3.21 -8.44 -2.54
C SER A 185 -2.09 -8.21 -3.57
N ASN A 186 -2.36 -7.43 -4.63
CA ASN A 186 -1.37 -7.18 -5.69
C ASN A 186 -0.18 -6.36 -5.19
N ARG A 187 -0.42 -5.39 -4.28
CA ARG A 187 0.64 -4.53 -3.74
C ARG A 187 1.49 -5.25 -2.70
N VAL A 188 0.87 -6.02 -1.81
CA VAL A 188 1.60 -6.91 -0.89
C VAL A 188 2.44 -7.90 -1.70
N GLN A 189 1.90 -8.47 -2.78
CA GLN A 189 2.68 -9.34 -3.66
C GLN A 189 3.84 -8.59 -4.34
N ARG A 190 3.63 -7.35 -4.79
CA ARG A 190 4.71 -6.52 -5.36
C ARG A 190 5.83 -6.27 -4.35
N ILE A 191 5.49 -5.94 -3.10
CA ILE A 191 6.44 -5.73 -2.01
C ILE A 191 7.21 -7.03 -1.72
N ARG A 192 6.51 -8.15 -1.54
CA ARG A 192 7.11 -9.45 -1.24
C ARG A 192 7.94 -10.06 -2.38
N ARG A 193 7.78 -9.58 -3.61
CA ARG A 193 8.65 -9.96 -4.74
C ARG A 193 10.02 -9.27 -4.68
N SER A 194 10.11 -8.13 -3.99
CA SER A 194 11.31 -7.30 -3.91
C SER A 194 11.94 -7.26 -2.52
N SER A 195 11.27 -7.77 -1.50
CA SER A 195 11.70 -7.73 -0.10
C SER A 195 11.07 -8.88 0.70
N LEU A 196 11.71 -9.23 1.82
CA LEU A 196 11.21 -10.19 2.79
C LEU A 196 10.53 -9.46 3.96
N PRO A 197 9.51 -10.04 4.62
CA PRO A 197 8.84 -9.42 5.77
C PRO A 197 9.79 -9.01 6.90
N GLU A 198 10.88 -9.76 7.11
CA GLU A 198 11.88 -9.51 8.16
C GLU A 198 12.71 -8.24 7.92
N GLN A 199 12.70 -7.72 6.69
CA GLN A 199 13.36 -6.47 6.33
C GLN A 199 12.49 -5.25 6.63
N TRP A 200 11.24 -5.43 7.09
CA TRP A 200 10.32 -4.33 7.37
C TRP A 200 10.22 -4.06 8.86
N HIS A 201 10.34 -2.78 9.22
CA HIS A 201 10.42 -2.33 10.59
C HIS A 201 9.46 -1.17 10.84
N TYR A 202 8.95 -1.13 12.06
CA TYR A 202 8.20 0.03 12.54
C TYR A 202 9.16 1.17 12.88
N VAL A 203 8.77 2.40 12.53
CA VAL A 203 9.39 3.63 13.02
C VAL A 203 8.28 4.56 13.51
N SER A 204 8.54 5.37 14.54
CA SER A 204 7.55 6.38 14.94
C SER A 204 7.47 7.50 13.90
N THR A 205 6.31 8.13 13.76
CA THR A 205 6.10 9.23 12.80
C THR A 205 7.10 10.37 13.02
N GLU A 206 7.45 10.70 14.27
CA GLU A 206 8.42 11.77 14.58
C GLU A 206 9.85 11.43 14.16
N SER A 207 10.16 10.14 14.01
CA SER A 207 11.45 9.63 13.56
C SER A 207 11.44 9.20 12.09
N ASN A 208 10.35 9.45 11.37
CA ASN A 208 10.19 9.07 9.97
C ASN A 208 10.54 10.25 9.03
N PRO A 209 11.72 10.28 8.39
CA PRO A 209 12.10 11.36 7.47
C PRO A 209 11.19 11.45 6.23
N ALA A 210 10.48 10.39 5.85
CA ALA A 210 9.56 10.42 4.71
C ALA A 210 8.34 11.33 4.95
N ASP A 211 7.96 11.56 6.21
CA ASP A 211 6.85 12.46 6.60
C ASP A 211 7.11 13.91 6.15
N LEU A 212 8.38 14.35 6.16
CA LEU A 212 8.79 15.66 5.65
C LEU A 212 8.42 15.84 4.16
N ALA A 213 8.42 14.75 3.40
CA ALA A 213 8.12 14.73 1.98
C ALA A 213 6.63 14.50 1.66
N THR A 214 5.80 14.13 2.63
CA THR A 214 4.34 14.03 2.47
C THR A 214 3.59 15.24 3.01
N ARG A 215 4.17 15.93 4.01
CA ARG A 215 3.60 17.15 4.65
C ARG A 215 4.17 18.47 4.15
N SER A 216 5.27 18.40 3.40
CA SER A 216 6.09 19.52 2.95
C SER A 216 6.82 20.28 4.06
N VAL A 217 7.95 20.86 3.70
CA VAL A 217 8.78 21.69 4.58
C VAL A 217 9.21 22.93 3.80
N SER A 218 9.22 24.09 4.44
CA SER A 218 9.80 25.30 3.85
C SER A 218 11.29 25.08 3.55
N ALA A 219 11.74 25.54 2.38
CA ALA A 219 13.14 25.42 1.97
C ALA A 219 14.13 26.03 2.96
N ALA A 220 13.71 27.06 3.73
CA ALA A 220 14.54 27.68 4.75
C ALA A 220 14.89 26.73 5.90
N HIS A 221 13.98 25.80 6.24
CA HIS A 221 14.12 24.88 7.37
C HIS A 221 14.61 23.50 6.97
N LEU A 222 14.60 23.16 5.67
CA LEU A 222 14.92 21.81 5.21
C LEU A 222 16.28 21.31 5.73
N LYS A 223 17.29 22.19 5.77
CA LYS A 223 18.64 21.86 6.26
C LYS A 223 18.68 21.50 7.75
N ASP A 224 17.77 22.05 8.55
CA ASP A 224 17.71 21.85 9.99
C ASP A 224 16.92 20.58 10.36
N THR A 225 16.31 19.92 9.37
CA THR A 225 15.58 18.66 9.55
C THR A 225 16.49 17.44 9.39
N MET A 226 15.95 16.26 9.72
CA MET A 226 16.62 14.98 9.50
C MET A 226 16.69 14.53 8.02
N TRP A 227 16.16 15.32 7.07
CA TRP A 227 16.05 14.89 5.67
C TRP A 227 17.38 14.46 5.04
N PHE A 228 18.47 15.18 5.29
CA PHE A 228 19.79 14.84 4.72
C PHE A 228 20.66 13.97 5.64
N THR A 229 20.38 13.95 6.94
CA THR A 229 21.19 13.23 7.92
C THR A 229 20.63 11.86 8.28
N GLY A 230 19.34 11.63 7.99
CA GLY A 230 18.59 10.51 8.53
C GLY A 230 18.24 10.69 10.02
N PRO A 231 17.35 9.84 10.56
CA PRO A 231 16.97 9.89 11.96
C PRO A 231 18.12 9.44 12.89
N PRO A 232 18.22 9.97 14.13
CA PRO A 232 19.36 9.72 15.02
C PRO A 232 19.62 8.26 15.34
N PHE A 233 18.58 7.41 15.34
CA PHE A 233 18.72 6.00 15.67
C PHE A 233 19.59 5.24 14.64
N LEU A 234 19.67 5.70 13.38
CA LEU A 234 20.50 5.07 12.36
C LEU A 234 21.99 5.12 12.71
N SER A 235 22.43 6.15 13.45
CA SER A 235 23.84 6.38 13.80
C SER A 235 24.35 5.45 14.89
N HIS A 236 23.47 4.63 15.49
CA HIS A 236 23.87 3.70 16.53
C HIS A 236 24.62 2.50 15.91
N SER A 237 25.77 2.18 16.50
CA SER A 237 26.72 1.14 16.05
C SER A 237 26.24 -0.27 16.31
N HIS A 238 25.34 -0.44 17.28
CA HIS A 238 24.60 -1.68 17.37
C HIS A 238 23.87 -1.85 16.05
N HIS A 239 24.23 -2.90 15.31
CA HIS A 239 23.27 -3.57 14.45
C HIS A 239 22.00 -3.60 15.28
N LEU A 240 21.02 -2.80 14.88
CA LEU A 240 19.70 -2.97 15.37
C LEU A 240 19.37 -4.39 14.91
N LYS A 241 19.64 -5.36 15.78
CA LYS A 241 18.75 -6.48 15.96
C LYS A 241 17.46 -5.82 16.42
N LEU A 242 16.78 -5.15 15.48
CA LEU A 242 15.35 -4.97 15.53
C LEU A 242 14.93 -6.41 15.70
N GLU A 243 14.58 -6.76 16.94
CA GLU A 243 13.99 -8.05 17.27
C GLU A 243 12.98 -8.30 16.15
N THR A 244 12.96 -9.50 15.58
CA THR A 244 12.06 -9.78 14.46
C THR A 244 10.63 -9.53 14.92
N GLU A 245 10.15 -8.30 14.72
CA GLU A 245 8.87 -7.84 15.19
C GLU A 245 7.85 -8.52 14.28
N THR A 246 7.21 -9.55 14.81
CA THR A 246 6.13 -10.20 14.07
C THR A 246 4.91 -9.30 14.16
N PHE A 247 4.62 -8.58 13.08
CA PHE A 247 3.43 -7.75 13.00
C PHE A 247 2.21 -8.61 12.69
N THR A 248 1.16 -8.44 13.49
CA THR A 248 -0.15 -9.08 13.27
C THR A 248 -1.10 -8.10 12.60
N LEU A 249 -2.15 -8.63 11.96
CA LEU A 249 -3.19 -7.80 11.37
C LEU A 249 -3.90 -6.99 12.46
N VAL A 250 -4.02 -5.68 12.25
CA VAL A 250 -4.74 -4.76 13.14
C VAL A 250 -6.23 -4.90 12.85
N ASP A 251 -6.99 -5.30 13.88
CA ASP A 251 -8.46 -5.50 13.82
C ASP A 251 -8.98 -6.14 12.51
N PRO A 252 -8.59 -7.40 12.21
CA PRO A 252 -8.90 -8.02 10.94
C PRO A 252 -10.39 -8.30 10.71
N ALA A 253 -11.24 -8.14 11.74
CA ALA A 253 -12.68 -8.31 11.63
C ALA A 253 -13.38 -7.05 11.07
N GLN A 254 -12.82 -5.87 11.32
CA GLN A 254 -13.34 -4.58 10.83
C GLN A 254 -12.66 -4.11 9.54
N ASP A 255 -11.53 -4.71 9.18
CA ASP A 255 -10.78 -4.35 7.99
C ASP A 255 -11.50 -4.74 6.68
N THR A 256 -11.99 -3.73 5.97
CA THR A 256 -12.67 -3.88 4.68
C THR A 256 -11.80 -4.45 3.56
N GLU A 257 -10.47 -4.44 3.71
CA GLU A 257 -9.53 -5.00 2.74
C GLU A 257 -9.33 -6.51 2.91
N ILE A 258 -9.77 -7.08 4.03
CA ILE A 258 -9.66 -8.50 4.33
C ILE A 258 -10.93 -9.22 3.89
N ARG A 259 -10.76 -10.31 3.14
CA ARG A 259 -11.87 -11.18 2.75
C ARG A 259 -12.34 -12.00 3.95
N PRO A 260 -13.67 -12.12 4.16
CA PRO A 260 -14.22 -13.03 5.15
C PRO A 260 -13.70 -14.46 4.93
N GLN A 261 -13.35 -15.15 6.01
CA GLN A 261 -13.08 -16.59 5.92
C GLN A 261 -14.39 -17.33 5.71
N VAL A 262 -14.55 -17.92 4.53
CA VAL A 262 -15.67 -18.81 4.23
C VAL A 262 -15.23 -20.23 4.57
N THR A 263 -15.65 -20.71 5.74
CA THR A 263 -15.42 -22.11 6.13
C THR A 263 -16.48 -22.99 5.48
N THR A 264 -16.11 -23.75 4.45
CA THR A 264 -16.99 -24.77 3.88
C THR A 264 -16.86 -26.04 4.71
N LEU A 265 -17.89 -26.37 5.49
CA LEU A 265 -17.95 -27.62 6.24
C LEU A 265 -18.58 -28.70 5.36
N SER A 266 -17.90 -29.84 5.23
CA SER A 266 -18.46 -31.04 4.60
C SER A 266 -19.00 -31.97 5.67
N THR A 267 -20.30 -32.25 5.63
CA THR A 267 -20.93 -33.20 6.54
C THR A 267 -20.79 -34.60 5.98
N THR A 268 -19.86 -35.38 6.53
CA THR A 268 -19.73 -36.80 6.18
C THR A 268 -20.70 -37.61 7.02
N SER A 269 -21.83 -38.03 6.44
CA SER A 269 -22.77 -38.93 7.11
C SER A 269 -22.21 -40.35 7.15
N LYS A 270 -22.08 -40.94 8.36
CA LYS A 270 -21.71 -42.35 8.56
C LYS A 270 -22.92 -43.30 8.53
N GLY A 271 -24.14 -42.79 8.40
CA GLY A 271 -25.37 -43.57 8.33
C GLY A 271 -25.70 -43.99 6.91
N LYS A 272 -26.22 -45.22 6.76
CA LYS A 272 -26.71 -45.79 5.49
C LYS A 272 -27.55 -44.78 4.69
N GLU A 273 -27.44 -44.88 3.38
CA GLU A 273 -28.32 -44.24 2.40
C GLU A 273 -29.79 -44.26 2.87
N LEU A 274 -30.59 -43.27 2.44
CA LEU A 274 -32.01 -43.13 2.79
C LEU A 274 -32.73 -44.50 2.75
N GLY A 275 -32.91 -45.12 3.91
CA GLY A 275 -33.38 -46.50 4.02
C GLY A 275 -34.89 -46.62 3.77
N SER A 276 -35.32 -47.83 3.41
CA SER A 276 -36.73 -48.13 3.14
C SER A 276 -37.62 -48.01 4.37
N GLU A 277 -37.07 -47.95 5.59
CA GLU A 277 -37.87 -47.74 6.81
C GLU A 277 -38.67 -46.44 6.79
N ARG A 278 -38.25 -45.44 6.01
CA ARG A 278 -38.99 -44.18 5.87
C ARG A 278 -40.27 -44.33 5.06
N PHE A 279 -40.36 -45.38 4.24
CA PHE A 279 -41.56 -45.69 3.45
C PHE A 279 -42.68 -46.26 4.31
N CYS A 280 -42.36 -46.84 5.48
CA CYS A 280 -43.34 -47.36 6.43
C CYS A 280 -44.26 -46.28 7.03
N ARG A 281 -43.93 -44.99 6.86
CA ARG A 281 -44.76 -43.87 7.31
C ARG A 281 -45.96 -43.57 6.41
N PHE A 282 -46.04 -44.20 5.24
CA PHE A 282 -47.14 -44.03 4.30
C PHE A 282 -48.12 -45.19 4.42
N SER A 283 -49.40 -44.87 4.62
CA SER A 283 -50.46 -45.87 4.77
C SER A 283 -50.93 -46.47 3.45
N SER A 284 -50.53 -45.90 2.31
CA SER A 284 -50.87 -46.43 0.98
C SER A 284 -49.75 -46.21 -0.04
N TRP A 285 -49.65 -47.12 -1.01
CA TRP A 285 -48.69 -47.02 -2.12
C TRP A 285 -48.82 -45.69 -2.88
N ASN A 286 -50.05 -45.24 -3.14
CA ASN A 286 -50.32 -44.00 -3.87
C ASN A 286 -49.85 -42.73 -3.13
N THR A 287 -49.79 -42.74 -1.79
CA THR A 287 -49.24 -41.60 -1.04
C THR A 287 -47.72 -41.62 -1.03
N LEU A 288 -47.11 -42.81 -0.96
CA LEU A 288 -45.66 -42.97 -1.08
C LEU A 288 -45.14 -42.52 -2.46
N THR A 289 -45.79 -42.95 -3.55
CA THR A 289 -45.37 -42.61 -4.92
C THR A 289 -45.44 -41.11 -5.18
N ARG A 290 -46.51 -40.43 -4.71
CA ARG A 290 -46.62 -38.95 -4.78
C ARG A 290 -45.51 -38.26 -4.00
N ALA A 291 -45.20 -38.72 -2.78
CA ALA A 291 -44.14 -38.15 -1.97
C ALA A 291 -42.76 -38.31 -2.62
N LEU A 292 -42.48 -39.46 -3.22
CA LEU A 292 -41.25 -39.70 -3.98
C LEU A 292 -41.17 -38.82 -5.24
N ALA A 293 -42.27 -38.71 -5.99
CA ALA A 293 -42.33 -37.83 -7.17
C ALA A 293 -42.04 -36.37 -6.79
N HIS A 294 -42.58 -35.89 -5.67
CA HIS A 294 -42.29 -34.55 -5.15
C HIS A 294 -40.82 -34.38 -4.78
N LEU A 295 -40.23 -35.37 -4.10
CA LEU A 295 -38.83 -35.32 -3.69
C LEU A 295 -37.88 -35.30 -4.90
N ILE A 296 -38.16 -36.12 -5.92
CA ILE A 296 -37.42 -36.15 -7.18
C ILE A 296 -37.54 -34.80 -7.90
N HIS A 297 -38.76 -34.25 -7.99
CA HIS A 297 -39.00 -32.94 -8.60
C HIS A 297 -38.18 -31.83 -7.92
N VAL A 298 -38.23 -31.78 -6.58
CA VAL A 298 -37.44 -30.82 -5.80
C VAL A 298 -35.94 -31.02 -6.03
N ALA A 299 -35.44 -32.26 -6.01
CA ALA A 299 -34.02 -32.55 -6.24
C ALA A 299 -33.55 -32.11 -7.64
N HIS A 300 -34.39 -32.28 -8.67
CA HIS A 300 -34.11 -31.81 -10.02
C HIS A 300 -34.07 -30.28 -10.12
N LEU A 301 -34.99 -29.57 -9.44
CA LEU A 301 -34.98 -28.10 -9.38
C LEU A 301 -33.69 -27.56 -8.75
N PHE A 302 -33.14 -28.25 -7.74
CA PHE A 302 -31.86 -27.86 -7.13
C PHE A 302 -30.63 -28.21 -7.98
N LYS A 303 -30.74 -29.17 -8.91
CA LYS A 303 -29.63 -29.62 -9.77
C LYS A 303 -29.53 -28.83 -11.08
N GLN A 304 -30.63 -28.22 -11.55
CA GLN A 304 -30.58 -27.34 -12.71
C GLN A 304 -29.71 -26.10 -12.42
N LYS A 305 -28.74 -25.84 -13.31
CA LYS A 305 -27.91 -24.63 -13.25
C LYS A 305 -28.82 -23.40 -13.32
N ARG A 306 -28.48 -22.37 -12.55
CA ARG A 306 -29.14 -21.04 -12.56
C ARG A 306 -28.95 -20.39 -13.92
N ASP A 307 -29.71 -20.80 -14.91
CA ASP A 307 -29.80 -20.09 -16.18
C ASP A 307 -31.23 -20.16 -16.71
N SER A 308 -31.66 -19.04 -17.25
CA SER A 308 -32.94 -18.74 -17.92
C SER A 308 -34.15 -18.34 -17.05
N GLN A 309 -34.76 -17.22 -17.46
CA GLN A 309 -35.83 -16.45 -16.83
C GLN A 309 -37.24 -17.04 -17.04
N LEU A 310 -37.38 -18.34 -17.31
CA LEU A 310 -38.67 -18.98 -17.59
C LEU A 310 -38.80 -20.23 -16.73
N ASP A 311 -39.14 -20.06 -15.45
CA ASP A 311 -39.78 -21.15 -14.70
C ASP A 311 -40.52 -20.61 -13.48
N HIS A 312 -41.84 -20.84 -13.45
CA HIS A 312 -42.75 -20.45 -12.37
C HIS A 312 -42.58 -21.32 -11.11
N CYS A 313 -41.72 -22.34 -11.16
CA CYS A 313 -41.54 -23.32 -10.08
C CYS A 313 -40.13 -23.14 -9.45
N LYS A 314 -39.97 -22.28 -8.44
CA LYS A 314 -38.68 -22.00 -7.75
C LYS A 314 -38.75 -22.25 -6.24
N GLY A 315 -37.73 -22.90 -5.69
CA GLY A 315 -37.58 -23.11 -4.23
C GLY A 315 -38.42 -24.26 -3.67
N TRP A 316 -38.56 -24.34 -2.34
CA TRP A 316 -39.32 -25.41 -1.69
C TRP A 316 -40.83 -25.10 -1.73
N HIS A 317 -41.55 -25.71 -2.66
CA HIS A 317 -42.99 -25.51 -2.85
C HIS A 317 -43.63 -26.71 -3.56
N LEU A 318 -44.95 -26.85 -3.45
CA LEU A 318 -45.74 -27.88 -4.15
C LEU A 318 -46.31 -27.30 -5.45
N CYS A 319 -45.77 -27.69 -6.60
CA CYS A 319 -46.37 -27.34 -7.89
C CYS A 319 -47.65 -28.19 -8.09
N LYS A 320 -48.80 -27.53 -8.25
CA LYS A 320 -50.12 -28.18 -8.33
C LYS A 320 -50.36 -28.95 -9.65
N GLU A 321 -49.49 -28.79 -10.63
CA GLU A 321 -49.55 -29.45 -11.94
C GLU A 321 -48.56 -30.62 -12.05
N LEU A 322 -48.66 -31.59 -11.15
CA LEU A 322 -48.02 -32.89 -11.35
C LEU A 322 -49.01 -33.81 -12.07
N ASN A 323 -49.12 -33.67 -13.39
CA ASN A 323 -49.73 -34.70 -14.22
C ASN A 323 -48.84 -35.94 -14.14
N LEU A 324 -49.28 -36.91 -13.33
CA LEU A 324 -48.74 -38.26 -13.27
C LEU A 324 -48.88 -38.89 -14.67
N VAL A 325 -47.76 -39.00 -15.39
CA VAL A 325 -47.66 -39.91 -16.54
C VAL A 325 -47.67 -41.33 -15.96
N GLN A 326 -48.62 -42.15 -16.44
CA GLN A 326 -48.76 -43.57 -16.11
C GLN A 326 -47.55 -44.40 -16.56
#